data_AF-A0A0N4WGY4-F1
#
_entry.id   AF-A0A0N4WGY4-F1
#
_cell.length_a   1.000
_cell.length_b   1.000
_cell.length_c   1.000
_cell.angle_alpha   90.00
_cell.angle_beta   90.00
_cell.angle_gamma   90.00
#
_symmetry.space_group_name_H-M   'P 1'
#
loop_
_entity.id
_entity.type
_entity.pdbx_description
1 polymer ?
#
loop_
_entity_poly.entity_id
_entity_poly.type
_entity_poly.pdbx_seq_one_letter_code
_entity_poly.pdbx_strand_id
1 'polypeptide(L)'
;MFRVEQRFPSVCRGVSKCRSKHSLAGDDYQFLQRSVIPSYHFQKSLRRLPIPKLQDSCNRFLASAKVVLNDAVYTRTEEVVRSFEKAEGPGRNPLKT
;
A
#
# COMPACT_ATOMS: atom_id res chain seq x y z
N MET A 1 50.03 39.94 32.33
CA MET A 1 49.76 40.45 30.97
C MET A 1 48.55 39.73 30.41
N PHE A 2 47.49 40.52 30.18
CA PHE A 2 46.29 40.31 29.36
C PHE A 2 45.55 38.96 29.36
N ARG A 3 44.54 38.91 30.25
CA ARG A 3 43.32 38.09 30.15
C ARG A 3 42.50 38.56 28.94
N VAL A 4 42.38 37.73 27.90
CA VAL A 4 41.49 37.96 26.76
C VAL A 4 40.10 37.44 27.13
N GLU A 5 39.21 38.34 27.54
CA GLU A 5 37.79 38.04 27.75
C GLU A 5 37.08 38.07 26.40
N GLN A 6 36.92 36.89 25.77
CA GLN A 6 36.07 36.73 24.59
C GLN A 6 34.60 36.73 25.04
N ARG A 7 34.02 37.93 25.16
CA ARG A 7 32.58 38.13 25.27
C ARG A 7 31.93 37.77 23.92
N PHE A 8 31.42 36.55 23.80
CA PHE A 8 30.51 36.21 22.70
C PHE A 8 29.15 36.87 22.96
N PRO A 9 28.61 37.72 22.07
CA PRO A 9 27.26 38.20 22.22
C PRO A 9 26.28 37.06 21.91
N SER A 10 25.49 36.69 22.92
CA SER A 10 24.31 35.84 22.78
C SER A 10 23.23 36.58 21.99
N VAL A 11 23.31 36.53 20.67
CA VAL A 11 22.19 36.91 19.81
C VAL A 11 21.25 35.72 19.70
N CYS A 12 20.52 35.44 20.77
CA CYS A 12 19.23 34.75 20.65
C CYS A 12 18.25 35.80 20.11
N ARG A 13 18.38 36.14 18.82
CA ARG A 13 17.37 36.93 18.11
C ARG A 13 16.07 36.14 18.25
N GLY A 14 15.14 36.70 19.02
CA GLY A 14 13.82 36.14 19.19
C GLY A 14 13.26 35.84 17.82
N VAL A 15 13.21 34.57 17.46
CA VAL A 15 12.38 34.10 16.37
C VAL A 15 10.98 34.38 16.87
N SER A 16 10.44 35.56 16.54
CA SER A 16 9.00 35.73 16.46
C SER A 16 8.55 34.53 15.66
N LYS A 17 7.94 33.55 16.32
CA LYS A 17 7.20 32.50 15.63
C LYS A 17 6.18 33.29 14.82
N CYS A 18 6.50 33.55 13.55
CA CYS A 18 5.56 33.88 12.53
C CYS A 18 4.67 32.64 12.46
N ARG A 19 3.72 32.52 13.40
CA ARG A 19 2.56 31.68 13.22
C ARG A 19 1.90 32.32 12.02
N SER A 20 2.18 31.77 10.84
CA SER A 20 1.44 32.04 9.64
C SER A 20 -0.02 31.87 10.04
N LYS A 21 -0.72 32.99 10.24
CA LYS A 21 -2.16 32.96 10.41
C LYS A 21 -2.65 32.60 9.01
N HIS A 22 -2.86 31.31 8.79
CA HIS A 22 -3.41 30.81 7.54
C HIS A 22 -4.66 31.67 7.26
N SER A 23 -4.68 32.32 6.09
CA SER A 23 -5.80 33.18 5.65
C SER A 23 -7.06 32.36 5.29
N LEU A 24 -7.05 31.07 5.59
CA LEU A 24 -8.14 30.16 5.31
C LEU A 24 -9.21 30.38 6.39
N ALA A 25 -10.40 30.73 5.96
CA ALA A 25 -11.56 30.93 6.82
C ALA A 25 -12.66 29.94 6.45
N GLY A 26 -13.49 29.56 7.41
CA GLY A 26 -14.63 28.67 7.18
C GLY A 26 -14.24 27.28 6.68
N ASP A 27 -14.93 26.81 5.65
CA ASP A 27 -14.78 25.46 5.09
C ASP A 27 -13.36 25.19 4.55
N ASP A 28 -12.68 26.21 4.03
CA ASP A 28 -11.35 26.08 3.41
C ASP A 28 -10.24 25.85 4.45
N TYR A 29 -10.52 26.08 5.74
CA TYR A 29 -9.63 25.70 6.84
C TYR A 29 -9.97 24.32 7.43
N GLN A 30 -11.24 23.91 7.36
CA GLN A 30 -11.76 22.71 8.04
C GLN A 30 -11.59 21.43 7.20
N PHE A 31 -11.63 21.55 5.88
CA PHE A 31 -11.50 20.42 4.96
C PHE A 31 -10.19 20.48 4.19
N LEU A 32 -9.44 19.38 4.20
CA LEU A 32 -8.26 19.22 3.34
C LEU A 32 -8.65 19.14 1.86
N GLN A 33 -9.83 18.58 1.58
CA GLN A 33 -10.37 18.46 0.23
C GLN A 33 -11.89 18.47 0.29
N ARG A 34 -12.51 19.24 -0.61
CA ARG A 34 -13.96 19.27 -0.83
C ARG A 34 -14.26 18.69 -2.19
N SER A 35 -14.70 17.44 -2.25
CA SER A 35 -15.07 16.81 -3.52
C SER A 35 -16.44 17.31 -3.98
N VAL A 36 -16.54 17.69 -5.26
CA VAL A 36 -17.82 18.09 -5.89
C VAL A 36 -18.78 16.89 -5.96
N ILE A 37 -18.22 15.69 -6.09
CA ILE A 37 -18.95 14.42 -6.11
C ILE A 37 -18.82 13.77 -4.73
N PRO A 38 -19.88 13.13 -4.18
CA PRO A 38 -19.77 12.37 -2.94
C PRO A 38 -18.62 11.35 -3.00
N SER A 39 -17.84 11.22 -1.94
CA SER A 39 -16.65 10.35 -1.93
C SER A 39 -16.94 8.91 -2.35
N TYR A 40 -18.15 8.42 -2.05
CA TYR A 40 -18.60 7.05 -2.37
C TYR A 40 -19.57 6.97 -3.56
N HIS A 41 -19.65 8.00 -4.40
CA HIS A 41 -20.61 8.08 -5.50
C HIS A 41 -20.57 6.87 -6.45
N PHE A 42 -19.38 6.40 -6.80
CA PHE A 42 -19.21 5.27 -7.73
C PHE A 42 -19.26 3.89 -7.07
N GLN A 43 -19.43 3.80 -5.75
CA GLN A 43 -19.39 2.52 -5.04
C GLN A 43 -20.43 1.52 -5.56
N LYS A 44 -21.66 1.99 -5.83
CA LYS A 44 -22.75 1.14 -6.33
C LYS A 44 -22.52 0.65 -7.77
N SER A 45 -21.73 1.37 -8.55
CA SER A 45 -21.41 1.04 -9.95
C SER A 45 -20.13 0.22 -10.10
N LEU A 46 -19.41 -0.09 -9.01
CA LEU A 46 -18.21 -0.91 -9.10
C LEU A 46 -18.58 -2.33 -9.57
N ARG A 47 -17.84 -2.79 -10.58
CA ARG A 47 -17.98 -4.17 -11.05
C ARG A 47 -17.50 -5.14 -9.97
N ARG A 48 -18.12 -6.30 -9.91
CA ARG A 48 -17.67 -7.39 -9.04
C ARG A 48 -16.27 -7.82 -9.46
N LEU A 49 -15.45 -8.18 -8.46
CA LEU A 49 -14.12 -8.69 -8.71
C LEU A 49 -14.21 -10.02 -9.49
N PRO A 50 -13.53 -10.16 -10.64
CA PRO A 50 -13.54 -11.41 -11.38
C PRO A 50 -12.79 -12.49 -10.59
N ILE A 51 -13.35 -13.70 -10.58
CA ILE A 51 -12.69 -14.88 -10.02
C ILE A 51 -11.80 -15.46 -11.14
N PRO A 52 -10.48 -15.63 -10.92
CA PRO A 52 -9.59 -16.20 -11.92
C PRO A 52 -9.85 -17.70 -12.11
N LYS A 53 -9.48 -18.23 -13.29
CA LYS A 53 -9.49 -19.67 -13.51
C LYS A 53 -8.47 -20.34 -12.58
N LEU A 54 -8.82 -21.52 -12.07
CA LEU A 54 -7.95 -22.29 -11.17
C LEU A 54 -6.56 -22.52 -11.78
N GLN A 55 -6.51 -22.90 -13.06
CA GLN A 55 -5.27 -23.16 -13.78
C GLN A 55 -4.37 -21.93 -13.85
N ASP A 56 -4.95 -20.76 -14.13
CA ASP A 56 -4.21 -19.49 -14.21
C ASP A 56 -3.62 -19.13 -12.84
N SER A 57 -4.38 -19.34 -11.76
CA SER A 57 -3.90 -19.13 -10.39
C SER A 57 -2.75 -20.08 -10.03
N CYS A 58 -2.88 -21.37 -10.33
CA CYS A 58 -1.83 -22.37 -10.10
C CYS A 58 -0.55 -22.04 -10.89
N ASN A 59 -0.69 -21.68 -12.16
CA ASN A 59 0.46 -21.33 -13.01
C ASN A 59 1.16 -20.05 -12.52
N ARG A 60 0.42 -19.01 -12.15
CA ARG A 60 0.99 -17.76 -11.60
C ARG A 60 1.68 -18.01 -10.26
N PHE A 61 1.10 -18.86 -9.41
CA PHE A 61 1.73 -19.28 -8.16
C PHE A 61 3.08 -19.97 -8.42
N LEU A 62 3.11 -20.97 -9.31
CA LEU A 62 4.37 -21.66 -9.66
C LEU A 62 5.40 -20.71 -10.28
N ALA A 63 4.97 -19.77 -11.12
CA ALA A 63 5.87 -18.76 -11.68
C ALA A 63 6.51 -17.88 -10.58
N SER A 64 5.72 -17.44 -9.58
CA SER A 64 6.26 -16.69 -8.43
C SER A 64 7.17 -17.54 -7.53
N ALA A 65 6.79 -18.81 -7.29
CA ALA A 65 7.54 -19.71 -6.44
C ALA A 65 8.91 -20.06 -7.04
N LYS A 66 9.00 -20.18 -8.37
CA LYS A 66 10.25 -20.46 -9.09
C LYS A 66 11.33 -19.39 -8.85
N VAL A 67 10.95 -18.14 -8.61
CA VAL A 67 11.90 -17.05 -8.34
C VAL A 67 12.45 -17.09 -6.92
N VAL A 68 11.72 -17.72 -5.99
CA VAL A 68 12.01 -17.69 -4.55
C VAL A 68 12.60 -19.01 -4.05
N LEU A 69 12.23 -20.14 -4.67
CA LEU A 69 12.57 -21.48 -4.19
C LEU A 69 13.75 -22.08 -4.97
N ASN A 70 14.55 -22.89 -4.27
CA ASN A 70 15.56 -23.75 -4.90
C ASN A 70 14.90 -24.90 -5.66
N ASP A 71 15.57 -25.41 -6.70
CA ASP A 71 15.02 -26.40 -7.64
C ASP A 71 14.42 -27.65 -6.95
N ALA A 72 15.10 -28.20 -5.94
CA ALA A 72 14.61 -29.39 -5.23
C ALA A 72 13.28 -29.14 -4.49
N VAL A 73 13.12 -27.96 -3.91
CA VAL A 73 11.89 -27.57 -3.21
C VAL A 73 10.80 -27.23 -4.24
N TYR A 74 11.18 -26.54 -5.32
CA TYR A 74 10.28 -26.19 -6.41
C TYR A 74 9.61 -27.41 -7.04
N THR A 75 10.36 -28.46 -7.36
CA THR A 75 9.81 -29.69 -7.96
C THR A 75 8.74 -30.32 -7.07
N ARG A 76 9.00 -30.44 -5.76
CA ARG A 76 8.02 -30.96 -4.81
C ARG A 76 6.78 -30.07 -4.74
N THR A 77 6.96 -28.75 -4.74
CA THR A 77 5.84 -27.79 -4.74
C THR A 77 5.03 -27.90 -6.02
N GLU A 78 5.66 -28.07 -7.17
CA GLU A 78 4.98 -28.27 -8.46
C GLU A 78 4.09 -29.51 -8.43
N GLU A 79 4.61 -30.66 -7.98
CA GLU A 79 3.84 -31.90 -7.85
C GLU A 79 2.58 -31.72 -6.99
N VAL A 80 2.72 -31.06 -5.83
CA VAL A 80 1.61 -30.78 -4.92
C VAL A 80 0.57 -29.85 -5.56
N VAL A 81 1.01 -28.79 -6.23
CA VAL A 81 0.10 -27.84 -6.90
C VAL A 81 -0.65 -28.51 -8.05
N ARG A 82 0.00 -29.37 -8.82
CA ARG A 82 -0.62 -30.13 -9.92
C ARG A 82 -1.59 -31.19 -9.41
N SER A 83 -1.27 -31.84 -8.29
CA SER A 83 -2.18 -32.73 -7.57
C SER A 83 -3.44 -31.96 -7.13
N PHE A 84 -3.27 -30.80 -6.50
CA PHE A 84 -4.36 -29.94 -6.07
C PHE A 84 -5.24 -29.46 -7.24
N GLU A 85 -4.64 -29.05 -8.36
CA GLU A 85 -5.35 -28.61 -9.57
C GLU A 85 -6.30 -29.68 -10.12
N LYS A 86 -5.92 -30.97 -10.01
CA LYS A 86 -6.70 -32.10 -10.53
C LYS A 86 -7.71 -32.66 -9.53
N ALA A 87 -7.37 -32.68 -8.24
CA ALA A 87 -8.17 -33.33 -7.19
C ALA A 87 -9.10 -32.34 -6.46
N GLU A 88 -8.61 -31.71 -5.38
CA GLU A 88 -9.43 -30.89 -4.49
C GLU A 88 -9.80 -29.51 -5.05
N GLY A 89 -8.91 -28.91 -5.84
CA GLY A 89 -9.05 -27.54 -6.34
C GLY A 89 -10.36 -27.28 -7.08
N PRO A 90 -10.81 -28.18 -8.00
CA PRO A 90 -12.10 -28.09 -8.65
C PRO A 90 -13.31 -27.95 -7.72
N GLY A 91 -13.35 -28.70 -6.62
CA GLY A 91 -14.48 -28.68 -5.68
C GLY A 91 -14.52 -27.44 -4.78
N ARG A 92 -13.38 -26.74 -4.67
CA ARG A 92 -13.25 -25.48 -3.91
C ARG A 92 -13.40 -24.24 -4.79
N ASN A 93 -13.44 -24.39 -6.11
CA ASN A 93 -13.58 -23.27 -7.04
C ASN A 93 -15.06 -23.00 -7.34
N PRO A 94 -15.60 -21.82 -6.99
CA PRO A 94 -17.00 -21.48 -7.23
C PRO A 94 -17.40 -21.37 -8.71
N LEU A 95 -16.44 -21.38 -9.65
CA LEU A 95 -16.69 -21.29 -11.10
C LEU A 95 -17.02 -22.62 -11.78
N LYS A 96 -17.20 -23.73 -11.03
CA LYS A 96 -17.40 -25.07 -11.59
C LYS A 96 -18.84 -25.62 -11.56
N THR A 97 -19.81 -24.76 -11.22
CA THR A 97 -21.26 -25.00 -11.41
C THR A 97 -21.70 -24.41 -12.75
#